data_AF-A0AA51R750-F1
#
_entry.id   AF-A0AA51R750-F1
#
_cell.length_a   1.000
_cell.length_b   1.000
_cell.length_c   1.000
_cell.angle_alpha   90.00
_cell.angle_beta   90.00
_cell.angle_gamma   90.00
#
_symmetry.space_group_name_H-M   'P 1'
#
loop_
_entity.id
_entity.type
_entity.pdbx_description
1 polymer ?
#
loop_
_entity_poly.entity_id
_entity_poly.type
_entity_poly.pdbx_seq_one_letter_code
_entity_poly.pdbx_strand_id
1 'polypeptide(L)'
;MINQKKLDRVLKKVERPARYIGMEENSVTKDLEKVKVKFAFSFPDIYDVGMSHLGLHILYNLINEEENLLCERVFAPWTDMEAEMRHEDLPLFTLESKEEVKNFDFLGFTLQYEMSYTNILNILDLSKIPLLSKDRTDEYPFVIAGGPCAYNPEPIADFIDFFVIGEGEEVTLEILKLYKEHKEGQWDREEFLKSVAQIQGVYVPKFYDVIYNEDGTIKERISLIEGIPSTIDKRMIKDLDSMFSPEKMIVPFIETVHDRVSMEIFRGCTHGCRFCQAGMIYRPIREKSVDKIVELADKLVKNTGYENISLSSLSSCDYSELYILITKLMEKFEEKKVGVSLPSLRLDSFSIDILKEIEKVRKSGLTFAPEAGSQRLRDVINKGITEEDLINTVNYVFKEGWSTIKLYFMVGLPTETDEDVMGIKDLAYKVKDMFFDLPKDERKGNLKVTASASCFVPKPFTPFQWVGQESMDEFYRKIYLVKNSIKDNKVTFNYHDPKLSYLEAIIARGDRRISKLILRAWEKGCKFDGWSEYFKYDTWIETLKELNIDGDFYALRNRSLEENLPWDFINPGVSKDYLMREYKRSLEEQTTPDCRQQCRGCGIKGCTMTGGGDN
;
A
#
# COMPACT_ATOMS: atom_id res chain seq x y z
N MET A 1 23.30 7.58 21.43
CA MET A 1 22.08 7.29 22.22
C MET A 1 21.47 8.58 22.72
N ILE A 2 20.15 8.69 22.72
CA ILE A 2 19.45 9.86 23.25
C ILE A 2 19.54 9.97 24.78
N ASN A 3 19.25 11.16 25.30
CA ASN A 3 19.22 11.40 26.74
C ASN A 3 18.00 10.72 27.40
N GLN A 4 18.22 9.59 28.07
CA GLN A 4 17.16 8.82 28.72
C GLN A 4 16.34 9.64 29.73
N LYS A 5 16.96 10.55 30.49
CA LYS A 5 16.24 11.40 31.44
C LYS A 5 15.30 12.38 30.73
N LYS A 6 15.66 12.88 29.54
CA LYS A 6 14.75 13.68 28.71
C LYS A 6 13.58 12.82 28.25
N LEU A 7 13.86 11.63 27.72
CA LEU A 7 12.83 10.70 27.26
C LEU A 7 11.84 10.34 28.39
N ASP A 8 12.32 9.97 29.57
CA ASP A 8 11.46 9.62 30.71
C ASP A 8 10.54 10.76 31.16
N ARG A 9 10.95 12.02 30.95
CA ARG A 9 10.10 13.20 31.21
C ARG A 9 9.05 13.38 30.13
N VAL A 10 9.43 13.22 28.87
CA VAL A 10 8.53 13.30 27.72
C VAL A 10 7.45 12.21 27.80
N LEU A 11 7.84 10.95 28.08
CA LEU A 11 6.92 9.82 28.15
C LEU A 11 5.80 9.97 29.20
N LYS A 12 6.02 10.78 30.24
CA LYS A 12 5.00 11.06 31.28
C LYS A 12 3.92 12.04 30.84
N LYS A 13 4.07 12.68 29.68
CA LYS A 13 3.22 13.76 29.18
C LYS A 13 2.46 13.41 27.90
N VAL A 14 2.66 12.21 27.36
CA VAL A 14 2.05 11.75 26.09
C VAL A 14 0.95 10.74 26.36
N GLU A 15 -0.05 10.68 25.47
CA GLU A 15 -1.25 9.85 25.60
C GLU A 15 -0.94 8.34 25.52
N ARG A 16 -0.04 7.95 24.61
CA ARG A 16 0.32 6.54 24.35
C ARG A 16 1.84 6.33 24.43
N PRO A 17 2.44 6.35 25.63
CA PRO A 17 3.89 6.22 25.80
C PRO A 17 4.44 4.88 25.29
N ALA A 18 3.63 3.82 25.30
CA ALA A 18 4.03 2.49 24.85
C ALA A 18 4.44 2.42 23.36
N ARG A 19 4.04 3.41 22.53
CA ARG A 19 4.54 3.56 21.15
C ARG A 19 6.05 3.81 21.07
N TYR A 20 6.67 4.25 22.16
CA TYR A 20 8.02 4.80 22.15
C TYR A 20 9.00 4.05 23.06
N ILE A 21 8.52 3.09 23.87
CA ILE A 21 9.35 2.40 24.88
C ILE A 21 10.22 1.27 24.30
N GLY A 22 9.78 0.59 23.24
CA GLY A 22 10.50 -0.58 22.69
C GLY A 22 10.51 -1.78 23.65
N MET A 23 11.56 -2.61 23.60
CA MET A 23 11.74 -3.82 24.43
C MET A 23 10.70 -4.93 24.21
N GLU A 24 10.12 -4.96 23.04
CA GLU A 24 9.03 -5.86 22.68
C GLU A 24 9.54 -7.29 22.47
N GLU A 25 8.66 -8.28 22.66
CA GLU A 25 8.99 -9.66 22.39
C GLU A 25 9.38 -9.81 20.91
N ASN A 26 10.41 -10.62 20.65
CA ASN A 26 11.04 -10.81 19.33
C ASN A 26 11.74 -9.58 18.73
N SER A 27 11.85 -8.46 19.45
CA SER A 27 12.76 -7.38 19.04
C SER A 27 14.22 -7.86 19.09
N VAL A 28 15.01 -7.43 18.10
CA VAL A 28 16.43 -7.78 17.97
C VAL A 28 17.25 -6.58 18.42
N THR A 29 18.13 -6.81 19.40
CA THR A 29 19.12 -5.84 19.85
C THR A 29 20.51 -6.38 19.55
N LYS A 30 21.31 -5.61 18.81
CA LYS A 30 22.73 -5.89 18.57
C LYS A 30 23.60 -4.80 19.17
N ASP A 31 24.86 -5.13 19.41
CA ASP A 31 25.87 -4.18 19.86
C ASP A 31 26.20 -3.19 18.73
N LEU A 32 25.81 -1.92 18.89
CA LEU A 32 25.97 -0.86 17.88
C LEU A 32 27.42 -0.63 17.45
N GLU A 33 28.40 -1.00 18.28
CA GLU A 33 29.83 -0.84 17.97
C GLU A 33 30.39 -2.01 17.14
N LYS A 34 29.71 -3.17 17.13
CA LYS A 34 30.17 -4.37 16.41
C LYS A 34 29.57 -4.49 15.02
N VAL A 35 28.37 -3.97 14.82
CA VAL A 35 27.68 -3.99 13.52
C VAL A 35 28.37 -3.05 12.53
N LYS A 36 28.39 -3.42 11.25
CA LYS A 36 29.09 -2.68 10.18
C LYS A 36 28.18 -1.69 9.48
N VAL A 37 26.90 -2.03 9.36
CA VAL A 37 25.87 -1.21 8.71
C VAL A 37 24.64 -1.13 9.59
N LYS A 38 24.16 0.08 9.84
CA LYS A 38 22.99 0.40 10.65
C LYS A 38 21.87 0.95 9.76
N PHE A 39 20.73 0.29 9.78
CA PHE A 39 19.55 0.65 9.00
C PHE A 39 18.38 1.04 9.91
N ALA A 40 17.97 2.30 9.87
CA ALA A 40 16.75 2.76 10.53
C ALA A 40 15.59 2.59 9.55
N PHE A 41 14.67 1.66 9.82
CA PHE A 41 13.52 1.41 8.94
C PHE A 41 12.27 2.10 9.46
N SER A 42 11.71 2.97 8.62
CA SER A 42 10.56 3.78 8.95
C SER A 42 9.32 3.46 8.13
N PHE A 43 8.21 3.34 8.84
CA PHE A 43 6.88 3.54 8.28
C PHE A 43 6.51 5.02 8.54
N PRO A 44 6.19 5.83 7.51
CA PRO A 44 5.94 7.27 7.63
C PRO A 44 4.57 7.59 8.25
N ASP A 45 4.21 6.91 9.33
CA ASP A 45 2.99 7.07 10.11
C ASP A 45 3.24 6.59 11.55
N ILE A 46 2.22 6.66 12.39
CA ILE A 46 2.30 6.20 13.77
C ILE A 46 2.59 4.69 13.89
N TYR A 47 3.18 4.33 15.02
CA TYR A 47 3.53 2.96 15.41
C TYR A 47 2.41 1.94 15.14
N ASP A 48 1.18 2.21 15.60
CA ASP A 48 0.07 1.25 15.58
C ASP A 48 -0.30 0.82 14.14
N VAL A 49 -0.16 1.76 13.19
CA VAL A 49 -0.37 1.53 11.75
C VAL A 49 0.84 0.80 11.17
N GLY A 50 2.05 1.31 11.41
CA GLY A 50 3.26 0.76 10.82
C GLY A 50 3.59 -0.66 11.27
N MET A 51 3.25 -1.04 12.51
CA MET A 51 3.43 -2.40 13.01
C MET A 51 2.48 -3.43 12.41
N SER A 52 1.38 -2.97 11.82
CA SER A 52 0.44 -3.82 11.08
C SER A 52 0.93 -4.15 9.67
N HIS A 53 2.04 -3.54 9.22
CA HIS A 53 2.58 -3.73 7.88
C HIS A 53 3.53 -4.93 7.80
N LEU A 54 3.13 -5.98 7.08
CA LEU A 54 3.91 -7.21 6.93
C LEU A 54 5.32 -6.96 6.33
N GLY A 55 5.43 -6.08 5.33
CA GLY A 55 6.72 -5.77 4.71
C GLY A 55 7.74 -5.17 5.69
N LEU A 56 7.26 -4.50 6.76
CA LEU A 56 8.12 -4.01 7.83
C LEU A 56 8.75 -5.17 8.60
N HIS A 57 7.93 -6.17 9.00
CA HIS A 57 8.41 -7.37 9.68
C HIS A 57 9.35 -8.21 8.81
N ILE A 58 9.06 -8.33 7.50
CA ILE A 58 9.92 -9.08 6.57
C ILE A 58 11.32 -8.46 6.52
N LEU A 59 11.45 -7.18 6.17
CA LEU A 59 12.77 -6.56 6.02
C LEU A 59 13.48 -6.36 7.36
N TYR A 60 12.74 -6.06 8.43
CA TYR A 60 13.31 -5.97 9.77
C TYR A 60 13.98 -7.28 10.19
N ASN A 61 13.28 -8.41 10.05
CA ASN A 61 13.86 -9.71 10.42
C ASN A 61 14.98 -10.10 9.46
N LEU A 62 14.80 -9.91 8.14
CA LEU A 62 15.79 -10.25 7.12
C LEU A 62 17.15 -9.59 7.38
N ILE A 63 17.16 -8.27 7.56
CA ILE A 63 18.41 -7.54 7.80
C ILE A 63 19.03 -7.97 9.14
N ASN A 64 18.20 -8.27 10.14
CA ASN A 64 18.67 -8.67 11.46
C ASN A 64 19.16 -10.13 11.55
N GLU A 65 18.93 -10.98 10.56
CA GLU A 65 19.58 -12.31 10.48
C GLU A 65 21.06 -12.22 10.12
N GLU A 66 21.47 -11.16 9.42
CA GLU A 66 22.86 -10.95 9.02
C GLU A 66 23.68 -10.39 10.19
N GLU A 67 24.71 -11.10 10.64
CA GLU A 67 25.51 -10.76 11.84
C GLU A 67 26.06 -9.32 11.81
N ASN A 68 26.50 -8.86 10.64
CA ASN A 68 27.14 -7.56 10.44
C ASN A 68 26.16 -6.41 10.18
N LEU A 69 24.86 -6.69 10.05
CA LEU A 69 23.85 -5.68 9.74
C LEU A 69 22.91 -5.51 10.93
N LEU A 70 22.36 -4.32 11.09
CA LEU A 70 21.36 -4.01 12.10
C LEU A 70 20.20 -3.27 11.45
N CYS A 71 18.97 -3.69 11.76
CA CYS A 71 17.77 -2.95 11.40
C CYS A 71 16.99 -2.58 12.67
N GLU A 72 16.68 -1.30 12.85
CA GLU A 72 15.89 -0.78 13.96
C GLU A 72 14.71 0.05 13.46
N ARG A 73 13.62 0.08 14.22
CA ARG A 73 12.35 0.68 13.78
C ARG A 73 12.25 2.15 14.18
N VAL A 74 11.67 2.93 13.28
CA VAL A 74 11.37 4.36 13.46
C VAL A 74 9.96 4.66 12.97
N PHE A 75 9.20 5.45 13.72
CA PHE A 75 7.83 5.85 13.33
C PHE A 75 7.67 7.36 13.45
N ALA A 76 6.66 7.91 12.78
CA ALA A 76 6.30 9.31 12.99
C ALA A 76 5.74 9.46 14.42
N PRO A 77 6.34 10.31 15.28
CA PRO A 77 5.79 10.55 16.61
C PRO A 77 4.44 11.25 16.49
N TRP A 78 3.48 10.86 17.32
CA TRP A 78 2.19 11.53 17.35
C TRP A 78 2.32 12.99 17.80
N THR A 79 1.28 13.79 17.58
CA THR A 79 1.35 15.25 17.71
C THR A 79 1.73 15.73 19.12
N ASP A 80 1.32 15.00 20.15
CA ASP A 80 1.69 15.23 21.55
C ASP A 80 3.16 14.90 21.84
N MET A 81 3.64 13.75 21.38
CA MET A 81 5.04 13.32 21.50
C MET A 81 5.96 14.26 20.74
N GLU A 82 5.60 14.63 19.51
CA GLU A 82 6.38 15.57 18.71
C GLU A 82 6.53 16.91 19.42
N ALA A 83 5.45 17.46 19.98
CA ALA A 83 5.48 18.73 20.69
C ALA A 83 6.45 18.70 21.88
N GLU A 84 6.41 17.64 22.69
CA GLU A 84 7.31 17.47 23.83
C GLU A 84 8.76 17.17 23.40
N MET A 85 8.97 16.42 22.32
CA MET A 85 10.30 16.20 21.74
C MET A 85 10.95 17.51 21.30
N ARG A 86 10.19 18.36 20.59
CA ARG A 86 10.67 19.69 20.17
C ARG A 86 10.94 20.60 21.37
N HIS A 87 10.07 20.59 22.38
CA HIS A 87 10.23 21.40 23.59
C HIS A 87 11.48 21.01 24.40
N GLU A 88 11.77 19.71 24.52
CA GLU A 88 12.92 19.19 25.27
C GLU A 88 14.20 19.09 24.43
N ASP A 89 14.17 19.48 23.14
CA ASP A 89 15.24 19.23 22.15
C ASP A 89 15.71 17.76 22.22
N LEU A 90 14.74 16.86 22.06
CA LEU A 90 14.94 15.41 21.96
C LEU A 90 14.85 15.02 20.48
N PRO A 91 15.96 14.64 19.83
CA PRO A 91 15.95 14.19 18.45
C PRO A 91 15.17 12.87 18.29
N LEU A 92 14.73 12.59 17.07
CA LEU A 92 14.10 11.31 16.74
C LEU A 92 15.09 10.15 16.94
N PHE A 93 14.57 9.04 17.45
CA PHE A 93 15.35 7.88 17.85
C PHE A 93 14.69 6.58 17.41
N THR A 94 15.49 5.52 17.34
CA THR A 94 15.03 4.15 17.05
C THR A 94 14.45 3.45 18.28
N LEU A 95 13.51 2.53 18.08
CA LEU A 95 12.83 1.88 19.20
C LEU A 95 13.72 0.92 20.00
N GLU A 96 14.61 0.19 19.35
CA GLU A 96 15.39 -0.88 19.97
C GLU A 96 16.51 -0.32 20.85
N SER A 97 17.39 0.52 20.31
CA SER A 97 18.55 1.04 21.04
C SER A 97 18.39 2.43 21.62
N LYS A 98 17.33 3.17 21.23
CA LYS A 98 17.21 4.61 21.51
C LYS A 98 18.41 5.40 20.95
N GLU A 99 18.95 4.97 19.83
CA GLU A 99 19.99 5.71 19.12
C GLU A 99 19.34 6.80 18.25
N GLU A 100 20.03 7.93 18.09
CA GLU A 100 19.55 9.00 17.22
C GLU A 100 19.54 8.52 15.78
N VAL A 101 18.45 8.80 15.05
CA VAL A 101 18.31 8.34 13.65
C VAL A 101 19.44 8.89 12.76
N LYS A 102 19.95 10.09 13.06
CA LYS A 102 21.11 10.67 12.35
C LYS A 102 22.38 9.82 12.42
N ASN A 103 22.53 8.97 13.44
CA ASN A 103 23.73 8.14 13.65
C ASN A 103 23.69 6.79 12.90
N PHE A 104 22.68 6.58 12.06
CA PHE A 104 22.56 5.39 11.21
C PHE A 104 23.23 5.62 9.85
N ASP A 105 23.49 4.54 9.12
CA ASP A 105 24.00 4.61 7.75
C ASP A 105 22.86 4.85 6.74
N PHE A 106 21.67 4.32 7.05
CA PHE A 106 20.47 4.44 6.23
C PHE A 106 19.25 4.81 7.07
N LEU A 107 18.38 5.66 6.50
CA LEU A 107 17.00 5.85 6.91
C LEU A 107 16.09 5.41 5.76
N GLY A 108 15.47 4.24 5.89
CA GLY A 108 14.58 3.68 4.87
C GLY A 108 13.11 4.03 5.13
N PHE A 109 12.35 4.31 4.07
CA PHE A 109 10.91 4.52 4.12
C PHE A 109 10.16 3.48 3.29
N THR A 110 9.06 2.96 3.84
CA THR A 110 8.08 2.20 3.05
C THR A 110 6.87 3.08 2.70
N LEU A 111 6.64 3.29 1.41
CA LEU A 111 5.66 4.24 0.85
C LEU A 111 4.37 3.50 0.50
N GLN A 112 3.40 3.53 1.41
CA GLN A 112 2.12 2.82 1.25
C GLN A 112 1.01 3.70 0.67
N TYR A 113 1.02 5.00 0.95
CA TYR A 113 0.03 5.95 0.45
C TYR A 113 0.60 7.39 0.45
N GLU A 114 0.15 8.23 -0.47
CA GLU A 114 0.74 9.55 -0.74
C GLU A 114 0.49 10.56 0.39
N MET A 115 -0.60 10.42 1.14
CA MET A 115 -0.94 11.32 2.26
C MET A 115 -0.03 11.19 3.48
N SER A 116 0.98 10.31 3.41
CA SER A 116 2.05 10.19 4.41
C SER A 116 3.31 11.00 4.07
N TYR A 117 3.39 11.63 2.90
CA TYR A 117 4.64 12.23 2.43
C TYR A 117 5.13 13.41 3.28
N THR A 118 4.22 14.21 3.86
CA THR A 118 4.60 15.26 4.81
C THR A 118 5.19 14.69 6.11
N ASN A 119 4.83 13.46 6.50
CA ASN A 119 5.42 12.79 7.65
C ASN A 119 6.88 12.39 7.39
N ILE A 120 7.26 12.13 6.13
CA ILE A 120 8.67 11.88 5.76
C ILE A 120 9.51 13.11 6.11
N LEU A 121 9.05 14.31 5.72
CA LEU A 121 9.74 15.57 6.03
C LEU A 121 9.78 15.83 7.54
N ASN A 122 8.68 15.55 8.25
CA ASN A 122 8.64 15.67 9.71
C ASN A 122 9.65 14.74 10.41
N ILE A 123 9.78 13.50 9.91
CA ILE A 123 10.76 12.52 10.42
C ILE A 123 12.19 13.00 10.15
N LEU A 124 12.49 13.52 8.96
CA LEU A 124 13.81 14.05 8.62
C LEU A 124 14.18 15.25 9.52
N ASP A 125 13.26 16.19 9.69
CA ASP A 125 13.44 17.37 10.53
C ASP A 125 13.68 17.01 12.01
N LEU A 126 12.84 16.14 12.59
CA LEU A 126 13.02 15.66 13.97
C LEU A 126 14.31 14.85 14.15
N SER A 127 14.77 14.18 13.10
CA SER A 127 16.04 13.46 13.08
C SER A 127 17.25 14.39 12.89
N LYS A 128 17.04 15.70 12.68
CA LYS A 128 18.09 16.68 12.36
C LYS A 128 18.87 16.31 11.09
N ILE A 129 18.19 15.71 10.11
CA ILE A 129 18.71 15.36 8.78
C ILE A 129 18.21 16.41 7.77
N PRO A 130 19.07 16.97 6.89
CA PRO A 130 18.63 17.88 5.84
C PRO A 130 17.49 17.32 5.00
N LEU A 131 16.47 18.13 4.76
CA LEU A 131 15.26 17.72 4.05
C LEU A 131 15.55 17.35 2.60
N LEU A 132 16.36 18.15 1.91
CA LEU A 132 16.73 17.92 0.52
C LEU A 132 17.95 17.00 0.44
N SER A 133 17.90 16.00 -0.43
CA SER A 133 19.01 15.05 -0.65
C SER A 133 20.31 15.77 -1.04
N LYS A 134 20.22 16.82 -1.86
CA LYS A 134 21.38 17.61 -2.30
C LYS A 134 22.15 18.30 -1.16
N ASP A 135 21.51 18.50 0.00
CA ASP A 135 22.10 19.20 1.14
C ASP A 135 22.72 18.20 2.15
N ARG A 136 22.68 16.89 1.87
CA ARG A 136 23.25 15.84 2.72
C ARG A 136 24.71 15.53 2.34
N THR A 137 25.58 15.61 3.33
CA THR A 137 26.99 15.21 3.27
C THR A 137 27.19 13.79 3.84
N ASP A 138 28.45 13.36 3.94
CA ASP A 138 28.85 12.08 4.55
C ASP A 138 28.48 11.92 6.03
N GLU A 139 28.11 13.02 6.70
CA GLU A 139 27.67 12.99 8.11
C GLU A 139 26.23 12.50 8.28
N TYR A 140 25.48 12.34 7.20
CA TYR A 140 24.06 11.99 7.23
C TYR A 140 23.80 10.63 6.58
N PRO A 141 22.80 9.88 7.07
CA PRO A 141 22.40 8.63 6.45
C PRO A 141 21.98 8.85 5.00
N PHE A 142 22.04 7.80 4.19
CA PHE A 142 21.24 7.78 2.97
C PHE A 142 19.77 7.61 3.32
N VAL A 143 18.94 8.46 2.75
CA VAL A 143 17.49 8.33 2.82
C VAL A 143 17.02 7.54 1.61
N ILE A 144 16.43 6.38 1.86
CA ILE A 144 15.99 5.47 0.81
C ILE A 144 14.49 5.22 0.92
N ALA A 145 13.82 4.94 -0.19
CA ALA A 145 12.38 4.66 -0.15
C ALA A 145 11.98 3.54 -1.11
N GLY A 146 10.99 2.75 -0.72
CA GLY A 146 10.40 1.69 -1.55
C GLY A 146 8.93 1.48 -1.25
N GLY A 147 8.32 0.44 -1.80
CA GLY A 147 6.88 0.16 -1.63
C GLY A 147 6.04 0.59 -2.83
N PRO A 148 4.72 0.36 -2.80
CA PRO A 148 3.85 0.52 -3.96
C PRO A 148 3.82 1.95 -4.53
N CYS A 149 3.86 2.99 -3.68
CA CYS A 149 3.89 4.36 -4.17
C CYS A 149 5.23 4.77 -4.80
N ALA A 150 6.32 4.00 -4.62
CA ALA A 150 7.60 4.26 -5.28
C ALA A 150 7.53 4.11 -6.81
N TYR A 151 6.46 3.51 -7.34
CA TYR A 151 6.20 3.45 -8.78
C TYR A 151 5.88 4.83 -9.41
N ASN A 152 5.62 5.87 -8.61
CA ASN A 152 5.82 7.25 -9.05
C ASN A 152 6.67 7.99 -8.02
N PRO A 153 8.02 7.96 -8.15
CA PRO A 153 8.92 8.51 -7.15
C PRO A 153 9.11 10.03 -7.29
N GLU A 154 8.77 10.61 -8.44
CA GLU A 154 9.05 12.00 -8.78
C GLU A 154 8.50 13.04 -7.77
N PRO A 155 7.28 12.91 -7.22
CA PRO A 155 6.74 13.88 -6.26
C PRO A 155 7.61 14.09 -5.02
N ILE A 156 8.46 13.12 -4.65
CA ILE A 156 9.34 13.17 -3.47
C ILE A 156 10.82 12.98 -3.83
N ALA A 157 11.17 13.05 -5.11
CA ALA A 157 12.53 12.80 -5.61
C ALA A 157 13.59 13.73 -4.99
N ASP A 158 13.23 14.97 -4.63
CA ASP A 158 14.18 15.91 -4.01
C ASP A 158 14.54 15.56 -2.56
N PHE A 159 13.76 14.69 -1.90
CA PHE A 159 13.95 14.32 -0.49
C PHE A 159 14.66 12.98 -0.30
N ILE A 160 14.68 12.13 -1.32
CA ILE A 160 15.15 10.74 -1.23
C ILE A 160 16.43 10.59 -2.05
N ASP A 161 17.46 9.99 -1.46
CA ASP A 161 18.73 9.76 -2.15
C ASP A 161 18.60 8.70 -3.26
N PHE A 162 17.86 7.61 -2.99
CA PHE A 162 17.48 6.64 -4.01
C PHE A 162 16.25 5.79 -3.64
N PHE A 163 15.57 5.28 -4.66
CA PHE A 163 14.38 4.45 -4.53
C PHE A 163 14.65 3.00 -4.89
N VAL A 164 13.90 2.08 -4.27
CA VAL A 164 13.84 0.66 -4.63
C VAL A 164 12.47 0.37 -5.23
N ILE A 165 12.46 -0.06 -6.50
CA ILE A 165 11.26 -0.37 -7.26
C ILE A 165 11.05 -1.88 -7.30
N GLY A 166 9.88 -2.33 -6.81
CA GLY A 166 9.51 -3.74 -6.76
C GLY A 166 9.74 -4.36 -5.38
N GLU A 167 10.16 -5.62 -5.37
CA GLU A 167 10.31 -6.43 -4.15
C GLU A 167 11.67 -6.19 -3.48
N GLY A 168 11.63 -5.93 -2.17
CA GLY A 168 12.73 -5.35 -1.42
C GLY A 168 13.70 -6.35 -0.79
N GLU A 169 13.31 -7.62 -0.66
CA GLU A 169 14.00 -8.60 0.18
C GLU A 169 15.45 -8.83 -0.28
N GLU A 170 15.66 -9.23 -1.52
CA GLU A 170 17.01 -9.48 -2.06
C GLU A 170 17.80 -8.19 -2.26
N VAL A 171 17.18 -7.19 -2.87
CA VAL A 171 17.83 -5.95 -3.29
C VAL A 171 18.29 -5.11 -2.10
N THR A 172 17.54 -5.13 -0.99
CA THR A 172 17.98 -4.42 0.23
C THR A 172 19.27 -5.03 0.76
N LEU A 173 19.39 -6.36 0.83
CA LEU A 173 20.65 -6.99 1.26
C LEU A 173 21.80 -6.71 0.28
N GLU A 174 21.54 -6.71 -1.02
CA GLU A 174 22.53 -6.35 -2.06
C GLU A 174 23.08 -4.93 -1.82
N ILE A 175 22.19 -3.96 -1.60
CA ILE A 175 22.54 -2.56 -1.30
C ILE A 175 23.38 -2.45 -0.02
N LEU A 176 22.96 -3.11 1.07
CA LEU A 176 23.65 -3.03 2.35
C LEU A 176 25.03 -3.70 2.30
N LYS A 177 25.17 -4.80 1.55
CA LYS A 177 26.46 -5.47 1.31
C LYS A 177 27.39 -4.60 0.48
N LEU A 178 26.89 -4.00 -0.60
CA LEU A 178 27.65 -3.04 -1.41
C LEU A 178 28.11 -1.84 -0.59
N TYR A 179 27.24 -1.28 0.25
CA TYR A 179 27.60 -0.16 1.14
C TYR A 179 28.70 -0.54 2.12
N LYS A 180 28.61 -1.74 2.73
CA LYS A 180 29.65 -2.27 3.60
C LYS A 180 31.01 -2.34 2.88
N GLU A 181 31.04 -2.85 1.66
CA GLU A 181 32.27 -2.96 0.85
C GLU A 181 32.88 -1.58 0.56
N HIS A 182 32.04 -0.60 0.17
CA HIS A 182 32.49 0.78 -0.05
C HIS A 182 33.04 1.42 1.24
N LYS A 183 32.42 1.17 2.39
CA LYS A 183 32.83 1.71 3.70
C LYS A 183 34.13 1.09 4.23
N GLU A 184 34.39 -0.18 3.90
CA GLU A 184 35.65 -0.87 4.24
C GLU A 184 36.80 -0.49 3.29
N GLY A 185 36.47 0.00 2.09
CA GLY A 185 37.42 0.51 1.10
C GLY A 185 37.67 2.02 1.19
N GLN A 186 37.84 2.66 0.03
CA GLN A 186 37.90 4.12 -0.07
C GLN A 186 36.47 4.67 -0.15
N TRP A 187 36.01 5.25 0.95
CA TRP A 187 34.68 5.85 1.03
C TRP A 187 34.56 7.07 0.10
N ASP A 188 33.56 7.02 -0.77
CA ASP A 188 33.06 8.17 -1.53
C ASP A 188 31.55 7.96 -1.74
N ARG A 189 30.76 8.89 -1.20
CA ARG A 189 29.30 8.86 -1.24
C ARG A 189 28.75 8.91 -2.68
N GLU A 190 29.38 9.68 -3.55
CA GLU A 190 28.95 9.81 -4.93
C GLU A 190 29.31 8.56 -5.74
N GLU A 191 30.48 7.97 -5.51
CA GLU A 191 30.82 6.68 -6.12
C GLU A 191 29.91 5.55 -5.63
N PHE A 192 29.53 5.53 -4.34
CA PHE A 192 28.50 4.60 -3.87
C PHE A 192 27.16 4.80 -4.59
N LEU A 193 26.71 6.05 -4.77
CA LEU A 193 25.47 6.33 -5.50
C LEU A 193 25.56 5.85 -6.96
N LYS A 194 26.71 6.01 -7.63
CA LYS A 194 26.91 5.49 -8.99
C LYS A 194 26.86 3.96 -9.02
N SER A 195 27.49 3.28 -8.06
CA SER A 195 27.47 1.82 -7.95
C SER A 195 26.06 1.30 -7.66
N VAL A 196 25.34 1.90 -6.69
CA VAL A 196 24.00 1.43 -6.31
C VAL A 196 22.99 1.64 -7.44
N ALA A 197 23.17 2.67 -8.28
CA ALA A 197 22.34 2.91 -9.46
C ALA A 197 22.47 1.81 -10.55
N GLN A 198 23.50 0.96 -10.48
CA GLN A 198 23.65 -0.19 -11.38
C GLN A 198 22.85 -1.40 -10.91
N ILE A 199 22.41 -1.42 -9.64
CA ILE A 199 21.58 -2.49 -9.12
C ILE A 199 20.19 -2.39 -9.74
N GLN A 200 19.70 -3.49 -10.30
CA GLN A 200 18.37 -3.54 -10.90
C GLN A 200 17.30 -3.06 -9.90
N GLY A 201 16.38 -2.22 -10.37
CA GLY A 201 15.29 -1.67 -9.56
C GLY A 201 15.69 -0.50 -8.67
N VAL A 202 16.96 -0.07 -8.68
CA VAL A 202 17.37 1.14 -7.97
C VAL A 202 17.24 2.36 -8.90
N TYR A 203 16.58 3.39 -8.39
CA TYR A 203 16.45 4.68 -9.06
C TYR A 203 17.10 5.78 -8.22
N VAL A 204 18.12 6.46 -8.75
CA VAL A 204 18.83 7.56 -8.07
C VAL A 204 18.46 8.90 -8.72
N PRO A 205 17.58 9.73 -8.13
CA PRO A 205 17.06 10.92 -8.79
C PRO A 205 18.12 11.94 -9.22
N LYS A 206 19.22 12.05 -8.44
CA LYS A 206 20.34 12.98 -8.69
C LYS A 206 20.96 12.80 -10.08
N PHE A 207 20.85 11.62 -10.70
CA PHE A 207 21.45 11.35 -12.01
C PHE A 207 20.52 11.59 -13.20
N TYR A 208 19.33 12.15 -12.97
CA TYR A 208 18.37 12.42 -14.03
C TYR A 208 17.83 13.84 -13.94
N ASP A 209 17.63 14.46 -15.09
CA ASP A 209 16.90 15.72 -15.24
C ASP A 209 15.69 15.54 -16.16
N VAL A 210 14.71 16.44 -16.04
CA VAL A 210 13.44 16.40 -16.77
C VAL A 210 13.30 17.68 -17.57
N ILE A 211 13.20 17.53 -18.89
CA ILE A 211 12.95 18.63 -19.81
C ILE A 211 11.43 18.70 -20.05
N TYR A 212 10.86 19.89 -19.89
CA TYR A 212 9.43 20.13 -20.05
C TYR A 212 9.13 20.85 -21.37
N ASN A 213 7.95 20.61 -21.92
CA ASN A 213 7.36 21.40 -22.98
C ASN A 213 6.82 22.73 -22.42
N GLU A 214 6.49 23.67 -23.30
CA GLU A 214 5.92 24.98 -22.92
C GLU A 214 4.57 24.86 -22.18
N ASP A 215 3.80 23.81 -22.49
CA ASP A 215 2.52 23.50 -21.83
C ASP A 215 2.69 22.80 -20.46
N GLY A 216 3.93 22.62 -20.01
CA GLY A 216 4.27 21.97 -18.75
C GLY A 216 4.25 20.45 -18.79
N THR A 217 3.95 19.80 -19.91
CA THR A 217 4.11 18.34 -20.04
C THR A 217 5.58 17.94 -20.11
N ILE A 218 5.89 16.67 -19.84
CA ILE A 218 7.27 16.18 -19.93
C ILE A 218 7.62 15.98 -21.41
N LYS A 219 8.69 16.62 -21.86
CA LYS A 219 9.26 16.40 -23.19
C LYS A 219 10.11 15.16 -23.20
N GLU A 220 11.09 15.08 -22.31
CA GLU A 220 12.00 13.95 -22.18
C GLU A 220 12.68 13.95 -20.81
N ARG A 221 13.21 12.79 -20.43
CA ARG A 221 14.09 12.61 -19.26
C ARG A 221 15.48 12.28 -19.77
N ILE A 222 16.49 12.96 -19.23
CA ILE A 222 17.89 12.77 -19.62
C ILE A 222 18.70 12.24 -18.45
N SER A 223 19.63 11.33 -18.73
CA SER A 223 20.67 10.92 -17.78
C SER A 223 21.78 11.97 -17.75
N LEU A 224 22.21 12.36 -16.56
CA LEU A 224 23.26 13.37 -16.35
C LEU A 224 24.67 12.78 -16.36
N ILE A 225 24.79 11.47 -16.25
CA ILE A 225 26.06 10.73 -16.29
C ILE A 225 25.94 9.49 -17.19
N GLU A 226 27.08 9.04 -17.71
CA GLU A 226 27.16 7.84 -18.54
C GLU A 226 26.97 6.55 -17.71
N GLY A 227 26.47 5.51 -18.35
CA GLY A 227 26.34 4.17 -17.74
C GLY A 227 25.15 3.97 -16.81
N ILE A 228 24.30 4.98 -16.59
CA ILE A 228 23.10 4.88 -15.77
C ILE A 228 21.89 4.43 -16.62
N PRO A 229 21.07 3.48 -16.15
CA PRO A 229 19.94 2.96 -16.91
C PRO A 229 18.92 4.06 -17.24
N SER A 230 18.49 4.16 -18.50
CA SER A 230 17.41 5.08 -18.88
C SER A 230 16.03 4.59 -18.42
N THR A 231 15.88 3.28 -18.23
CA THR A 231 14.66 2.62 -17.74
C THR A 231 14.98 1.77 -16.52
N ILE A 232 14.16 1.88 -15.47
CA ILE A 232 14.32 1.14 -14.22
C ILE A 232 13.41 -0.08 -14.21
N ASP A 233 13.99 -1.26 -14.38
CA ASP A 233 13.25 -2.52 -14.28
C ASP A 233 12.95 -2.88 -12.83
N LYS A 234 11.68 -3.17 -12.50
CA LYS A 234 11.31 -3.59 -11.15
C LYS A 234 12.07 -4.85 -10.70
N ARG A 235 12.31 -4.97 -9.39
CA ARG A 235 12.73 -6.23 -8.75
C ARG A 235 11.54 -7.15 -8.50
N MET A 236 11.77 -8.44 -8.70
CA MET A 236 10.75 -9.47 -8.56
C MET A 236 11.40 -10.80 -8.22
N ILE A 237 10.97 -11.40 -7.11
CA ILE A 237 11.42 -12.70 -6.63
C ILE A 237 10.67 -13.79 -7.39
N LYS A 238 11.37 -14.71 -8.03
CA LYS A 238 10.71 -15.69 -8.91
C LYS A 238 9.96 -16.77 -8.14
N ASP A 239 10.56 -17.25 -7.05
CA ASP A 239 10.04 -18.33 -6.22
C ASP A 239 9.81 -17.83 -4.80
N LEU A 240 8.55 -17.86 -4.35
CA LEU A 240 8.20 -17.37 -3.01
C LEU A 240 8.52 -18.38 -1.90
N ASP A 241 8.80 -19.65 -2.22
CA ASP A 241 9.18 -20.63 -1.20
C ASP A 241 10.63 -20.42 -0.73
N SER A 242 11.52 -20.03 -1.65
CA SER A 242 12.91 -19.65 -1.34
C SER A 242 13.05 -18.22 -0.80
N MET A 243 12.03 -17.38 -0.97
CA MET A 243 11.98 -16.05 -0.39
C MET A 243 12.07 -16.10 1.14
N PHE A 244 12.86 -15.21 1.72
CA PHE A 244 12.87 -15.00 3.16
C PHE A 244 11.46 -14.73 3.69
N SER A 245 11.09 -15.41 4.77
CA SER A 245 9.81 -15.22 5.46
C SER A 245 10.06 -15.25 6.96
N PRO A 246 9.63 -14.22 7.70
CA PRO A 246 9.90 -14.14 9.13
C PRO A 246 9.25 -15.31 9.87
N GLU A 247 10.02 -16.02 10.68
CA GLU A 247 9.55 -17.10 11.55
C GLU A 247 9.07 -16.58 12.92
N LYS A 248 9.36 -15.31 13.19
CA LYS A 248 8.95 -14.56 14.37
C LYS A 248 8.52 -13.16 13.93
N MET A 249 7.45 -12.64 14.53
CA MET A 249 7.04 -11.26 14.39
C MET A 249 7.21 -10.57 15.73
N ILE A 250 7.52 -9.28 15.69
CA ILE A 250 7.56 -8.48 16.91
C ILE A 250 6.16 -8.45 17.50
N VAL A 251 6.04 -8.68 18.82
CA VAL A 251 4.76 -8.62 19.53
C VAL A 251 4.66 -7.27 20.24
N PRO A 252 3.81 -6.34 19.74
CA PRO A 252 3.61 -5.03 20.33
C PRO A 252 3.08 -5.10 21.77
N PHE A 253 3.43 -4.10 22.59
CA PHE A 253 2.81 -3.93 23.92
C PHE A 253 1.46 -3.19 23.89
N ILE A 254 1.01 -2.78 22.71
CA ILE A 254 -0.28 -2.13 22.49
C ILE A 254 -1.00 -2.75 21.31
N GLU A 255 -2.32 -2.68 21.32
CA GLU A 255 -3.15 -3.13 20.21
C GLU A 255 -2.79 -2.34 18.94
N THR A 256 -2.41 -3.08 17.90
CA THR A 256 -2.19 -2.53 16.56
C THR A 256 -3.45 -2.65 15.70
N VAL A 257 -3.48 -1.99 14.54
CA VAL A 257 -4.62 -2.08 13.62
C VAL A 257 -4.91 -3.53 13.20
N HIS A 258 -3.87 -4.35 13.05
CA HIS A 258 -3.95 -5.78 12.75
C HIS A 258 -3.19 -6.62 13.78
N ASP A 259 -3.84 -6.87 14.92
CA ASP A 259 -3.29 -7.66 16.02
C ASP A 259 -3.46 -9.17 15.81
N ARG A 260 -2.71 -9.73 14.85
CA ARG A 260 -2.78 -11.14 14.42
C ARG A 260 -1.55 -11.55 13.61
N VAL A 261 -1.34 -12.84 13.40
CA VAL A 261 -0.34 -13.31 12.40
C VAL A 261 -0.83 -12.97 11.00
N SER A 262 -0.12 -12.10 10.28
CA SER A 262 -0.37 -11.83 8.86
C SER A 262 0.49 -12.76 7.99
N MET A 263 -0.13 -13.78 7.39
CA MET A 263 0.55 -14.82 6.64
C MET A 263 0.43 -14.59 5.13
N GLU A 264 1.49 -14.15 4.46
CA GLU A 264 1.49 -14.03 3.00
C GLU A 264 1.43 -15.41 2.34
N ILE A 265 0.41 -15.64 1.52
CA ILE A 265 0.21 -16.92 0.82
C ILE A 265 0.65 -16.88 -0.65
N PHE A 266 0.53 -15.70 -1.29
CA PHE A 266 0.97 -15.48 -2.67
C PHE A 266 1.07 -13.98 -3.00
N ARG A 267 1.79 -13.63 -4.07
CA ARG A 267 1.90 -12.27 -4.63
C ARG A 267 1.31 -12.20 -6.04
N GLY A 268 0.73 -11.06 -6.41
CA GLY A 268 0.14 -10.81 -7.74
C GLY A 268 -1.39 -10.95 -7.77
N CYS A 269 -2.00 -10.68 -8.93
CA CYS A 269 -3.44 -10.83 -9.16
C CYS A 269 -3.73 -11.01 -10.67
N THR A 270 -4.66 -11.91 -11.02
CA THR A 270 -5.02 -12.25 -12.42
C THR A 270 -6.19 -11.44 -12.97
N HIS A 271 -7.09 -10.94 -12.10
CA HIS A 271 -8.36 -10.30 -12.50
C HIS A 271 -8.20 -9.06 -13.39
N GLY A 272 -7.11 -8.30 -13.24
CA GLY A 272 -6.80 -7.20 -14.16
C GLY A 272 -7.80 -6.04 -14.14
N CYS A 273 -8.33 -5.68 -12.97
CA CYS A 273 -9.20 -4.51 -12.83
C CYS A 273 -8.49 -3.23 -13.30
N ARG A 274 -9.15 -2.44 -14.14
CA ARG A 274 -8.54 -1.33 -14.91
C ARG A 274 -8.15 -0.10 -14.07
N PHE A 275 -8.64 -0.03 -12.84
CA PHE A 275 -8.28 1.00 -11.86
C PHE A 275 -7.20 0.56 -10.87
N CYS A 276 -6.91 -0.75 -10.78
CA CYS A 276 -6.13 -1.30 -9.67
C CYS A 276 -4.65 -1.37 -10.02
N GLN A 277 -3.85 -0.47 -9.45
CA GLN A 277 -2.39 -0.45 -9.62
C GLN A 277 -1.75 -1.76 -9.16
N ALA A 278 -2.10 -2.24 -7.96
CA ALA A 278 -1.59 -3.49 -7.40
C ALA A 278 -1.81 -4.69 -8.35
N GLY A 279 -2.97 -4.73 -9.02
CA GLY A 279 -3.31 -5.76 -10.01
C GLY A 279 -2.42 -5.77 -11.26
N MET A 280 -1.67 -4.69 -11.51
CA MET A 280 -0.74 -4.55 -12.62
C MET A 280 0.72 -4.68 -12.16
N ILE A 281 1.14 -3.92 -11.16
CA ILE A 281 2.56 -3.83 -10.76
C ILE A 281 3.08 -5.12 -10.10
N TYR A 282 2.22 -5.91 -9.45
CA TYR A 282 2.63 -7.16 -8.78
C TYR A 282 2.59 -8.40 -9.67
N ARG A 283 2.20 -8.27 -10.94
CA ARG A 283 2.19 -9.41 -11.88
C ARG A 283 3.61 -9.96 -12.12
N PRO A 284 3.76 -11.28 -12.32
CA PRO A 284 2.72 -12.33 -12.35
C PRO A 284 2.37 -12.88 -10.96
N ILE A 285 1.31 -13.70 -10.90
CA ILE A 285 1.00 -14.47 -9.68
C ILE A 285 2.14 -15.46 -9.40
N ARG A 286 2.56 -15.51 -8.14
CA ARG A 286 3.50 -16.49 -7.59
C ARG A 286 2.97 -16.93 -6.23
N GLU A 287 2.82 -18.23 -6.03
CA GLU A 287 2.24 -18.84 -4.82
C GLU A 287 3.33 -19.50 -3.98
N LYS A 288 3.16 -19.50 -2.65
CA LYS A 288 3.94 -20.37 -1.76
C LYS A 288 3.31 -21.76 -1.72
N SER A 289 4.08 -22.80 -1.46
CA SER A 289 3.53 -24.13 -1.24
C SER A 289 2.77 -24.20 0.08
N VAL A 290 1.76 -25.07 0.13
CA VAL A 290 0.97 -25.31 1.34
C VAL A 290 1.85 -25.72 2.52
N ASP A 291 2.82 -26.60 2.28
CA ASP A 291 3.70 -27.10 3.34
C ASP A 291 4.57 -25.97 3.92
N LYS A 292 5.08 -25.07 3.07
CA LYS A 292 5.81 -23.89 3.52
C LYS A 292 4.94 -22.97 4.38
N ILE A 293 3.70 -22.73 3.97
CA ILE A 293 2.76 -21.87 4.72
C ILE A 293 2.42 -22.48 6.08
N VAL A 294 2.14 -23.79 6.13
CA VAL A 294 1.83 -24.51 7.38
C VAL A 294 3.03 -24.54 8.32
N GLU A 295 4.24 -24.71 7.80
CA GLU A 295 5.49 -24.61 8.57
C GLU A 295 5.64 -23.21 9.19
N LEU A 296 5.53 -22.16 8.38
CA LEU A 296 5.65 -20.77 8.83
C LEU A 296 4.58 -20.43 9.87
N ALA A 297 3.34 -20.90 9.67
CA ALA A 297 2.25 -20.69 10.61
C ALA A 297 2.57 -21.27 11.99
N ASP A 298 3.15 -22.47 12.05
CA ASP A 298 3.51 -23.11 13.32
C ASP A 298 4.56 -22.30 14.08
N LYS A 299 5.60 -21.86 13.37
CA LYS A 299 6.68 -21.07 13.96
C LYS A 299 6.16 -19.72 14.45
N LEU A 300 5.35 -19.03 13.64
CA LEU A 300 4.81 -17.73 13.99
C LEU A 300 3.86 -17.81 15.19
N VAL A 301 2.92 -18.75 15.20
CA VAL A 301 2.02 -18.95 16.36
C VAL A 301 2.84 -19.28 17.61
N LYS A 302 3.84 -20.16 17.51
CA LYS A 302 4.68 -20.55 18.66
C LYS A 302 5.50 -19.38 19.20
N ASN A 303 6.02 -18.52 18.33
CA ASN A 303 6.90 -17.41 18.71
C ASN A 303 6.14 -16.13 19.10
N THR A 304 4.86 -16.01 18.77
CA THR A 304 4.07 -14.79 19.05
C THR A 304 2.96 -15.00 20.07
N GLY A 305 2.42 -16.23 20.18
CA GLY A 305 1.26 -16.51 21.03
C GLY A 305 -0.06 -15.98 20.46
N TYR A 306 -0.10 -15.47 19.23
CA TYR A 306 -1.35 -15.00 18.62
C TYR A 306 -2.36 -16.13 18.44
N GLU A 307 -3.61 -15.82 18.77
CA GLU A 307 -4.76 -16.73 18.64
C GLU A 307 -5.44 -16.63 17.28
N ASN A 308 -4.92 -15.82 16.35
CA ASN A 308 -5.49 -15.67 15.01
C ASN A 308 -4.42 -15.57 13.92
N ILE A 309 -4.64 -16.29 12.83
CA ILE A 309 -3.88 -16.21 11.57
C ILE A 309 -4.79 -15.58 10.51
N SER A 310 -4.25 -14.62 9.77
CA SER A 310 -4.92 -13.99 8.64
C SER A 310 -4.13 -14.26 7.38
N LEU A 311 -4.73 -14.95 6.42
CA LEU A 311 -4.08 -15.19 5.13
C LEU A 311 -4.07 -13.90 4.32
N SER A 312 -2.90 -13.49 3.88
CA SER A 312 -2.66 -12.20 3.25
C SER A 312 -2.29 -12.40 1.78
N SER A 313 -3.06 -11.77 0.90
CA SER A 313 -2.76 -11.58 -0.53
C SER A 313 -3.73 -10.54 -1.10
N LEU A 314 -3.60 -10.21 -2.39
CA LEU A 314 -4.54 -9.30 -3.05
C LEU A 314 -5.95 -9.91 -3.21
N SER A 315 -6.06 -11.25 -3.21
CA SER A 315 -7.33 -11.98 -3.30
C SER A 315 -7.15 -13.41 -2.81
N SER A 316 -7.41 -13.68 -1.53
CA SER A 316 -7.01 -14.97 -0.93
C SER A 316 -7.75 -16.17 -1.52
N CYS A 317 -8.97 -15.95 -2.03
CA CYS A 317 -9.78 -16.94 -2.74
C CYS A 317 -9.12 -17.47 -4.01
N ASP A 318 -8.16 -16.74 -4.59
CA ASP A 318 -7.48 -17.12 -5.83
C ASP A 318 -6.31 -18.10 -5.62
N TYR A 319 -5.95 -18.44 -4.39
CA TYR A 319 -4.86 -19.37 -4.12
C TYR A 319 -5.23 -20.80 -4.56
N SER A 320 -4.40 -21.43 -5.38
CA SER A 320 -4.76 -22.67 -6.09
C SER A 320 -5.10 -23.85 -5.15
N GLU A 321 -4.46 -23.93 -3.99
CA GLU A 321 -4.63 -25.00 -3.01
C GLU A 321 -5.35 -24.55 -1.72
N LEU A 322 -6.22 -23.53 -1.81
CA LEU A 322 -6.81 -22.87 -0.64
C LEU A 322 -7.55 -23.82 0.30
N TYR A 323 -8.35 -24.74 -0.24
CA TYR A 323 -9.08 -25.72 0.54
C TYR A 323 -8.13 -26.64 1.33
N ILE A 324 -7.06 -27.11 0.68
CA ILE A 324 -6.05 -27.98 1.30
C ILE A 324 -5.33 -27.21 2.41
N LEU A 325 -4.93 -25.97 2.13
CA LEU A 325 -4.26 -25.09 3.09
C LEU A 325 -5.10 -24.88 4.35
N ILE A 326 -6.37 -24.49 4.19
CA ILE A 326 -7.26 -24.20 5.32
C ILE A 326 -7.53 -25.46 6.13
N THR A 327 -7.78 -26.60 5.47
CA THR A 327 -7.97 -27.88 6.15
C THR A 327 -6.76 -28.21 7.02
N LYS A 328 -5.55 -28.16 6.45
CA LYS A 328 -4.30 -28.44 7.19
C LYS A 328 -4.07 -27.46 8.36
N LEU A 329 -4.36 -26.17 8.18
CA LEU A 329 -4.23 -25.17 9.24
C LEU A 329 -5.23 -25.43 10.36
N MET A 330 -6.50 -25.67 10.04
CA MET A 330 -7.54 -25.94 11.03
C MET A 330 -7.22 -27.20 11.84
N GLU A 331 -6.86 -28.31 11.18
CA GLU A 331 -6.46 -29.56 11.86
C GLU A 331 -5.26 -29.37 12.79
N LYS A 332 -4.23 -28.64 12.33
CA LYS A 332 -2.99 -28.43 13.10
C LYS A 332 -3.20 -27.53 14.32
N PHE A 333 -4.14 -26.61 14.26
CA PHE A 333 -4.33 -25.57 15.28
C PHE A 333 -5.61 -25.73 16.12
N GLU A 334 -6.43 -26.76 15.87
CA GLU A 334 -7.67 -27.03 16.59
C GLU A 334 -7.47 -27.09 18.12
N GLU A 335 -6.50 -27.90 18.58
CA GLU A 335 -6.21 -28.06 20.01
C GLU A 335 -5.69 -26.76 20.65
N LYS A 336 -4.99 -25.93 19.86
CA LYS A 336 -4.45 -24.63 20.29
C LYS A 336 -5.49 -23.51 20.24
N LYS A 337 -6.69 -23.77 19.71
CA LYS A 337 -7.78 -22.80 19.52
C LYS A 337 -7.37 -21.55 18.74
N VAL A 338 -6.45 -21.68 17.79
CA VAL A 338 -6.03 -20.57 16.92
C VAL A 338 -6.99 -20.49 15.73
N GLY A 339 -7.58 -19.33 15.52
CA GLY A 339 -8.48 -19.06 14.39
C GLY A 339 -7.72 -18.77 13.10
N VAL A 340 -8.32 -19.11 11.96
CA VAL A 340 -7.85 -18.70 10.62
C VAL A 340 -8.86 -17.71 10.05
N SER A 341 -8.41 -16.67 9.35
CA SER A 341 -9.28 -15.66 8.75
C SER A 341 -8.84 -15.28 7.34
N LEU A 342 -9.82 -14.88 6.54
CA LEU A 342 -9.64 -14.41 5.16
C LEU A 342 -10.11 -12.95 5.08
N PRO A 343 -9.21 -11.96 5.15
CA PRO A 343 -9.57 -10.55 5.10
C PRO A 343 -9.95 -10.08 3.68
N SER A 344 -9.36 -10.68 2.64
CA SER A 344 -9.53 -10.29 1.24
C SER A 344 -10.41 -11.32 0.51
N LEU A 345 -11.72 -11.13 0.58
CA LEU A 345 -12.69 -12.07 0.01
C LEU A 345 -13.31 -11.53 -1.28
N ARG A 346 -12.92 -12.15 -2.40
CA ARG A 346 -13.71 -12.11 -3.63
C ARG A 346 -14.58 -13.36 -3.63
N LEU A 347 -15.77 -13.24 -3.08
CA LEU A 347 -16.62 -14.40 -2.82
C LEU A 347 -17.23 -14.94 -4.11
N ASP A 348 -16.76 -16.12 -4.50
CA ASP A 348 -17.45 -17.07 -5.37
C ASP A 348 -18.12 -18.16 -4.53
N SER A 349 -18.88 -19.05 -5.17
CA SER A 349 -19.58 -20.14 -4.49
C SER A 349 -18.64 -21.10 -3.75
N PHE A 350 -17.43 -21.33 -4.27
CA PHE A 350 -16.41 -22.19 -3.66
C PHE A 350 -15.85 -21.60 -2.36
N SER A 351 -15.66 -20.29 -2.32
CA SER A 351 -15.17 -19.57 -1.14
C SER A 351 -16.10 -19.72 0.07
N ILE A 352 -17.40 -19.99 -0.12
CA ILE A 352 -18.35 -19.99 0.98
C ILE A 352 -18.36 -21.30 1.78
N ASP A 353 -18.11 -22.44 1.14
CA ASP A 353 -17.93 -23.70 1.87
C ASP A 353 -16.66 -23.65 2.74
N ILE A 354 -15.64 -22.95 2.28
CA ILE A 354 -14.44 -22.63 3.06
C ILE A 354 -14.75 -21.69 4.23
N LEU A 355 -15.56 -20.64 4.00
CA LEU A 355 -15.99 -19.74 5.08
C LEU A 355 -16.79 -20.46 6.16
N LYS A 356 -17.56 -21.51 5.83
CA LYS A 356 -18.25 -22.34 6.83
C LYS A 356 -17.28 -23.05 7.76
N GLU A 357 -16.18 -23.56 7.21
CA GLU A 357 -15.16 -24.24 8.00
C GLU A 357 -14.44 -23.26 8.94
N ILE A 358 -14.20 -22.04 8.47
CA ILE A 358 -13.53 -20.98 9.23
C ILE A 358 -14.44 -20.36 10.32
N GLU A 359 -15.68 -19.97 10.01
CA GLU A 359 -16.53 -19.17 10.91
C GLU A 359 -17.42 -20.00 11.86
N LYS A 360 -16.98 -21.21 12.26
CA LYS A 360 -17.69 -22.05 13.26
C LYS A 360 -17.79 -21.39 14.64
N VAL A 361 -16.94 -20.41 14.96
CA VAL A 361 -16.80 -19.83 16.31
C VAL A 361 -17.49 -18.46 16.46
N ARG A 362 -17.36 -17.54 15.49
CA ARG A 362 -17.98 -16.20 15.56
C ARG A 362 -18.23 -15.61 14.17
N LYS A 363 -19.51 -15.33 13.86
CA LYS A 363 -19.91 -14.69 12.60
C LYS A 363 -19.68 -13.19 12.64
N SER A 364 -18.70 -12.71 11.87
CA SER A 364 -18.40 -11.27 11.75
C SER A 364 -19.17 -10.64 10.58
N GLY A 365 -19.12 -9.32 10.39
CA GLY A 365 -19.76 -8.71 9.20
C GLY A 365 -18.96 -9.00 7.93
N LEU A 366 -19.63 -9.45 6.86
CA LEU A 366 -18.97 -9.73 5.59
C LEU A 366 -18.90 -8.48 4.70
N THR A 367 -17.77 -8.32 4.01
CA THR A 367 -17.53 -7.19 3.11
C THR A 367 -17.44 -7.70 1.67
N PHE A 368 -18.22 -7.10 0.78
CA PHE A 368 -18.17 -7.32 -0.66
C PHE A 368 -17.71 -6.05 -1.33
N ALA A 369 -16.91 -6.17 -2.39
CA ALA A 369 -16.48 -5.04 -3.18
C ALA A 369 -16.98 -5.17 -4.63
N PRO A 370 -18.25 -4.81 -4.92
CA PRO A 370 -18.72 -4.67 -6.30
C PRO A 370 -17.96 -3.58 -7.07
N GLU A 371 -17.42 -2.57 -6.38
CA GLU A 371 -16.74 -1.37 -6.90
C GLU A 371 -17.61 -0.42 -7.73
N ALA A 372 -18.61 -0.93 -8.45
CA ALA A 372 -19.52 -0.15 -9.27
C ALA A 372 -20.98 -0.58 -9.07
N GLY A 373 -21.90 0.39 -9.18
CA GLY A 373 -23.33 0.18 -8.94
C GLY A 373 -24.04 -0.64 -10.02
N SER A 374 -23.66 -0.51 -11.28
CA SER A 374 -24.27 -1.25 -12.40
C SER A 374 -23.38 -2.37 -12.95
N GLN A 375 -23.98 -3.32 -13.67
CA GLN A 375 -23.20 -4.35 -14.38
C GLN A 375 -22.32 -3.74 -15.47
N ARG A 376 -22.89 -2.80 -16.24
CA ARG A 376 -22.19 -2.06 -17.30
C ARG A 376 -20.88 -1.45 -16.78
N LEU A 377 -20.93 -0.72 -15.66
CA LEU A 377 -19.75 -0.06 -15.11
C LEU A 377 -18.78 -1.07 -14.48
N ARG A 378 -19.26 -2.19 -13.93
CA ARG A 378 -18.39 -3.32 -13.50
C ARG A 378 -17.63 -3.93 -14.68
N ASP A 379 -18.24 -3.97 -15.87
CA ASP A 379 -17.62 -4.47 -17.10
C ASP A 379 -16.59 -3.46 -17.64
N VAL A 380 -16.91 -2.15 -17.61
CA VAL A 380 -15.98 -1.05 -17.95
C VAL A 380 -14.71 -1.10 -17.12
N ILE A 381 -14.81 -1.33 -15.81
CA ILE A 381 -13.62 -1.41 -14.93
C ILE A 381 -12.97 -2.79 -14.92
N ASN A 382 -13.52 -3.75 -15.67
CA ASN A 382 -13.12 -5.15 -15.70
C ASN A 382 -13.08 -5.79 -14.31
N LYS A 383 -14.13 -5.57 -13.49
CA LYS A 383 -14.22 -6.20 -12.18
C LYS A 383 -14.45 -7.70 -12.31
N GLY A 384 -15.21 -8.15 -13.31
CA GLY A 384 -15.51 -9.57 -13.57
C GLY A 384 -16.43 -10.21 -12.52
N ILE A 385 -17.22 -9.40 -11.80
CA ILE A 385 -18.26 -9.87 -10.87
C ILE A 385 -19.60 -9.51 -11.48
N THR A 386 -20.46 -10.50 -11.68
CA THR A 386 -21.82 -10.27 -12.16
C THR A 386 -22.77 -9.93 -11.02
N GLU A 387 -23.89 -9.30 -11.33
CA GLU A 387 -24.95 -9.10 -10.34
C GLU A 387 -25.50 -10.43 -9.80
N GLU A 388 -25.56 -11.46 -10.66
CA GLU A 388 -25.98 -12.80 -10.26
C GLU A 388 -25.01 -13.42 -9.24
N ASP A 389 -23.69 -13.25 -9.41
CA ASP A 389 -22.68 -13.70 -8.44
C ASP A 389 -22.90 -13.06 -7.06
N LEU A 390 -23.18 -11.75 -7.03
CA LEU A 390 -23.47 -11.02 -5.80
C LEU A 390 -24.75 -11.54 -5.14
N ILE A 391 -25.82 -11.72 -5.91
CA ILE A 391 -27.12 -12.21 -5.42
C ILE A 391 -26.97 -13.63 -4.86
N ASN A 392 -26.33 -14.53 -5.59
CA ASN A 392 -26.15 -15.92 -5.17
C ASN A 392 -25.36 -15.99 -3.86
N THR A 393 -24.28 -15.22 -3.77
CA THR A 393 -23.43 -15.18 -2.60
C THR A 393 -24.15 -14.57 -1.38
N VAL A 394 -24.87 -13.46 -1.55
CA VAL A 394 -25.63 -12.82 -0.46
C VAL A 394 -26.77 -13.71 0.04
N ASN A 395 -27.50 -14.39 -0.86
CA ASN A 395 -28.53 -15.35 -0.50
C ASN A 395 -27.97 -16.49 0.36
N TYR A 396 -26.83 -17.04 -0.03
CA TYR A 396 -26.15 -18.08 0.74
C TYR A 396 -25.76 -17.55 2.14
N VAL A 397 -25.12 -16.39 2.19
CA VAL A 397 -24.66 -15.75 3.43
C VAL A 397 -25.83 -15.51 4.41
N PHE A 398 -26.99 -15.09 3.92
CA PHE A 398 -28.15 -14.92 4.80
C PHE A 398 -28.74 -16.24 5.31
N LYS A 399 -28.81 -17.28 4.48
CA LYS A 399 -29.26 -18.63 4.91
C LYS A 399 -28.37 -19.20 6.02
N GLU A 400 -27.09 -18.89 5.95
CA GLU A 400 -26.15 -19.28 6.99
C GLU A 400 -26.26 -18.39 8.24
N GLY A 401 -26.97 -17.27 8.21
CA GLY A 401 -27.35 -16.49 9.38
C GLY A 401 -26.49 -15.25 9.65
N TRP A 402 -25.68 -14.81 8.68
CA TRP A 402 -25.11 -13.47 8.72
C TRP A 402 -26.21 -12.42 8.51
N SER A 403 -26.07 -11.27 9.17
CA SER A 403 -27.01 -10.14 9.04
C SER A 403 -26.31 -8.79 8.92
N THR A 404 -24.98 -8.75 8.88
CA THR A 404 -24.21 -7.52 8.67
C THR A 404 -23.41 -7.64 7.39
N ILE A 405 -23.73 -6.78 6.42
CA ILE A 405 -23.10 -6.73 5.10
C ILE A 405 -22.52 -5.34 4.86
N LYS A 406 -21.27 -5.29 4.39
CA LYS A 406 -20.62 -4.08 3.89
C LYS A 406 -20.42 -4.21 2.39
N LEU A 407 -20.70 -3.14 1.64
CA LEU A 407 -20.53 -3.06 0.19
C LEU A 407 -19.58 -1.90 -0.12
N TYR A 408 -18.50 -2.14 -0.85
CA TYR A 408 -17.54 -1.13 -1.27
C TYR A 408 -17.72 -0.77 -2.74
N PHE A 409 -17.77 0.53 -2.97
CA PHE A 409 -17.98 1.16 -4.26
C PHE A 409 -16.97 2.28 -4.48
N MET A 410 -16.89 2.71 -5.73
CA MET A 410 -16.19 3.90 -6.16
C MET A 410 -17.19 4.82 -6.88
N VAL A 411 -16.92 6.11 -6.86
CA VAL A 411 -17.62 7.12 -7.68
C VAL A 411 -16.60 7.89 -8.52
N GLY A 412 -17.05 8.41 -9.65
CA GLY A 412 -16.25 9.11 -10.67
C GLY A 412 -15.40 8.19 -11.53
N LEU A 413 -15.84 6.94 -11.73
CA LEU A 413 -15.19 6.01 -12.65
C LEU A 413 -15.36 6.47 -14.12
N PRO A 414 -14.45 6.08 -15.03
CA PRO A 414 -14.57 6.46 -16.44
C PRO A 414 -15.89 5.97 -17.05
N THR A 415 -16.56 6.83 -17.83
CA THR A 415 -17.87 6.59 -18.46
C THR A 415 -19.06 6.44 -17.50
N GLU A 416 -18.90 6.69 -16.20
CA GLU A 416 -19.97 6.56 -15.20
C GLU A 416 -21.13 7.55 -15.45
N THR A 417 -22.37 7.05 -15.41
CA THR A 417 -23.60 7.83 -15.52
C THR A 417 -24.34 7.91 -14.18
N ASP A 418 -25.32 8.81 -14.09
CA ASP A 418 -26.18 8.93 -12.90
C ASP A 418 -26.95 7.64 -12.61
N GLU A 419 -27.32 6.86 -13.63
CA GLU A 419 -27.92 5.53 -13.44
C GLU A 419 -26.96 4.55 -12.75
N ASP A 420 -25.67 4.56 -13.10
CA ASP A 420 -24.69 3.69 -12.45
C ASP A 420 -24.46 4.08 -10.99
N VAL A 421 -24.40 5.39 -10.73
CA VAL A 421 -24.29 5.95 -9.38
C VAL A 421 -25.49 5.55 -8.54
N MET A 422 -26.71 5.68 -9.08
CA MET A 422 -27.94 5.22 -8.41
C MET A 422 -27.99 3.71 -8.21
N GLY A 423 -27.33 2.94 -9.09
CA GLY A 423 -27.12 1.50 -8.95
C GLY A 423 -26.49 1.10 -7.61
N ILE A 424 -25.70 1.97 -6.97
CA ILE A 424 -25.16 1.73 -5.62
C ILE A 424 -26.29 1.53 -4.60
N LYS A 425 -27.27 2.44 -4.61
CA LYS A 425 -28.42 2.38 -3.71
C LYS A 425 -29.34 1.23 -4.10
N ASP A 426 -29.53 0.96 -5.39
CA ASP A 426 -30.38 -0.14 -5.84
C ASP A 426 -29.81 -1.51 -5.45
N LEU A 427 -28.49 -1.73 -5.55
CA LEU A 427 -27.83 -2.93 -5.04
C LEU A 427 -27.95 -3.05 -3.52
N ALA A 428 -27.74 -1.97 -2.77
CA ALA A 428 -27.87 -1.99 -1.32
C ALA A 428 -29.30 -2.35 -0.87
N TYR A 429 -30.32 -1.83 -1.56
CA TYR A 429 -31.71 -2.23 -1.31
C TYR A 429 -32.01 -3.64 -1.77
N LYS A 430 -31.44 -4.10 -2.89
CA LYS A 430 -31.58 -5.49 -3.32
C LYS A 430 -31.08 -6.47 -2.26
N VAL A 431 -29.89 -6.22 -1.71
CA VAL A 431 -29.34 -6.99 -0.58
C VAL A 431 -30.26 -6.92 0.64
N LYS A 432 -30.83 -5.75 0.94
CA LYS A 432 -31.78 -5.61 2.05
C LYS A 432 -33.05 -6.44 1.82
N ASP A 433 -33.65 -6.34 0.64
CA ASP A 433 -34.91 -7.00 0.30
C ASP A 433 -34.73 -8.52 0.33
N MET A 434 -33.61 -9.04 -0.19
CA MET A 434 -33.26 -10.47 -0.12
C MET A 434 -33.29 -11.03 1.31
N PHE A 435 -32.83 -10.28 2.33
CA PHE A 435 -32.91 -10.70 3.73
C PHE A 435 -34.37 -10.78 4.22
N PHE A 436 -35.20 -9.84 3.78
CA PHE A 436 -36.62 -9.78 4.15
C PHE A 436 -37.52 -10.67 3.28
N ASP A 437 -37.01 -11.25 2.21
CA ASP A 437 -37.70 -12.26 1.41
C ASP A 437 -37.52 -13.67 1.97
N LEU A 438 -36.51 -13.90 2.80
CA LEU A 438 -36.33 -15.17 3.51
C LEU A 438 -37.54 -15.50 4.41
N PRO A 439 -37.88 -16.78 4.61
CA PRO A 439 -38.87 -17.19 5.62
C PRO A 439 -38.55 -16.60 7.00
N LYS A 440 -39.57 -16.21 7.77
CA LYS A 440 -39.37 -15.51 9.07
C LYS A 440 -38.54 -16.33 10.06
N ASP A 441 -38.64 -17.64 10.00
CA ASP A 441 -37.91 -18.63 10.78
C ASP A 441 -36.44 -18.79 10.36
N GLU A 442 -36.10 -18.43 9.12
CA GLU A 442 -34.72 -18.44 8.61
C GLU A 442 -33.97 -17.12 8.85
N ARG A 443 -34.70 -16.03 9.13
CA ARG A 443 -34.10 -14.70 9.38
C ARG A 443 -33.39 -14.66 10.74
N LYS A 444 -32.06 -14.77 10.71
CA LYS A 444 -31.22 -14.68 11.91
C LYS A 444 -30.59 -13.29 12.05
N GLY A 445 -30.76 -12.70 13.23
CA GLY A 445 -30.14 -11.42 13.59
C GLY A 445 -30.87 -10.18 13.05
N ASN A 446 -30.25 -9.02 13.20
CA ASN A 446 -30.80 -7.73 12.79
C ASN A 446 -30.00 -7.20 11.59
N LEU A 447 -30.66 -7.09 10.43
CA LEU A 447 -30.01 -6.66 9.21
C LEU A 447 -29.35 -5.28 9.37
N LYS A 448 -28.11 -5.19 8.92
CA LYS A 448 -27.37 -3.94 8.70
C LYS A 448 -26.61 -4.03 7.39
N VAL A 449 -26.94 -3.14 6.45
CA VAL A 449 -26.21 -2.97 5.18
C VAL A 449 -25.47 -1.64 5.24
N THR A 450 -24.17 -1.65 4.97
CA THR A 450 -23.36 -0.43 4.88
C THR A 450 -22.75 -0.35 3.50
N ALA A 451 -23.16 0.61 2.68
CA ALA A 451 -22.50 0.94 1.43
C ALA A 451 -21.47 2.04 1.68
N SER A 452 -20.23 1.86 1.23
CA SER A 452 -19.17 2.86 1.34
C SER A 452 -18.65 3.18 -0.06
N ALA A 453 -18.57 4.46 -0.42
CA ALA A 453 -18.02 4.91 -1.70
C ALA A 453 -16.72 5.72 -1.54
N SER A 454 -15.65 5.30 -2.21
CA SER A 454 -14.44 6.12 -2.36
C SER A 454 -14.49 6.95 -3.65
N CYS A 455 -13.79 8.08 -3.69
CA CYS A 455 -13.61 8.83 -4.94
C CYS A 455 -12.53 8.16 -5.78
N PHE A 456 -12.77 7.96 -7.08
CA PHE A 456 -11.78 7.39 -7.96
C PHE A 456 -10.56 8.31 -8.10
N VAL A 457 -9.36 7.76 -7.91
CA VAL A 457 -8.07 8.41 -8.16
C VAL A 457 -7.34 7.62 -9.24
N PRO A 458 -7.09 8.20 -10.43
CA PRO A 458 -6.26 7.56 -11.45
C PRO A 458 -4.84 7.32 -10.92
N LYS A 459 -4.37 6.08 -10.97
CA LYS A 459 -3.03 5.69 -10.48
C LYS A 459 -2.06 5.34 -11.60
N PRO A 460 -0.75 5.59 -11.41
CA PRO A 460 0.31 5.13 -12.32
C PRO A 460 0.21 3.64 -12.63
N PHE A 461 0.57 3.24 -13.85
CA PHE A 461 0.58 1.85 -14.30
C PHE A 461 -0.77 1.13 -14.26
N THR A 462 -1.86 1.90 -14.45
CA THR A 462 -3.20 1.37 -14.64
C THR A 462 -3.71 1.68 -16.04
N PRO A 463 -4.63 0.89 -16.61
CA PRO A 463 -5.32 1.28 -17.84
C PRO A 463 -6.02 2.65 -17.75
N PHE A 464 -6.38 3.11 -16.56
CA PHE A 464 -6.98 4.44 -16.36
C PHE A 464 -5.98 5.57 -16.05
N GLN A 465 -4.67 5.33 -16.15
CA GLN A 465 -3.66 6.35 -15.85
C GLN A 465 -3.75 7.62 -16.73
N TRP A 466 -4.43 7.54 -17.88
CA TRP A 466 -4.65 8.65 -18.80
C TRP A 466 -5.94 9.44 -18.52
N VAL A 467 -6.84 8.93 -17.69
CA VAL A 467 -8.12 9.58 -17.40
C VAL A 467 -7.93 10.67 -16.36
N GLY A 468 -8.62 11.80 -16.50
CA GLY A 468 -8.72 12.85 -15.49
C GLY A 468 -9.55 12.39 -14.29
N GLN A 469 -9.18 12.80 -13.09
CA GLN A 469 -10.10 12.70 -11.95
C GLN A 469 -11.27 13.66 -12.17
N GLU A 470 -12.47 13.29 -11.75
CA GLU A 470 -13.59 14.23 -11.74
C GLU A 470 -13.34 15.39 -10.75
N SER A 471 -14.01 16.52 -11.00
CA SER A 471 -13.98 17.65 -10.07
C SER A 471 -14.61 17.30 -8.72
N MET A 472 -14.20 17.99 -7.66
CA MET A 472 -14.81 17.81 -6.33
C MET A 472 -16.32 18.09 -6.34
N ASP A 473 -16.77 19.09 -7.11
CA ASP A 473 -18.20 19.42 -7.22
C ASP A 473 -18.99 18.25 -7.78
N GLU A 474 -18.43 17.57 -8.78
CA GLU A 474 -19.05 16.40 -9.38
C GLU A 474 -19.06 15.19 -8.44
N PHE A 475 -17.95 14.95 -7.72
CA PHE A 475 -17.95 13.93 -6.67
C PHE A 475 -19.01 14.20 -5.60
N TYR A 476 -19.12 15.44 -5.10
CA TYR A 476 -20.16 15.79 -4.14
C TYR A 476 -21.55 15.59 -4.73
N ARG A 477 -21.79 16.01 -5.99
CA ARG A 477 -23.09 15.81 -6.67
C ARG A 477 -23.49 14.33 -6.67
N LYS A 478 -22.60 13.45 -7.11
CA LYS A 478 -22.83 11.99 -7.18
C LYS A 478 -22.99 11.36 -5.79
N ILE A 479 -22.14 11.74 -4.83
CA ILE A 479 -22.25 11.27 -3.43
C ILE A 479 -23.61 11.66 -2.84
N TYR A 480 -24.04 12.91 -3.02
CA TYR A 480 -25.33 13.37 -2.51
C TYR A 480 -26.51 12.78 -3.26
N LEU A 481 -26.37 12.44 -4.54
CA LEU A 481 -27.37 11.69 -5.28
C LEU A 481 -27.68 10.36 -4.59
N VAL A 482 -26.65 9.57 -4.24
CA VAL A 482 -26.82 8.31 -3.49
C VAL A 482 -27.30 8.57 -2.07
N LYS A 483 -26.59 9.40 -1.31
CA LYS A 483 -26.87 9.67 0.10
C LYS A 483 -28.30 10.15 0.35
N ASN A 484 -28.80 11.05 -0.49
CA ASN A 484 -30.15 11.61 -0.33
C ASN A 484 -31.24 10.63 -0.77
N SER A 485 -30.92 9.64 -1.62
CA SER A 485 -31.86 8.62 -2.09
C SER A 485 -32.07 7.48 -1.09
N ILE A 486 -31.14 7.27 -0.15
CA ILE A 486 -31.25 6.26 0.90
C ILE A 486 -32.11 6.81 2.05
N LYS A 487 -33.25 6.17 2.30
CA LYS A 487 -34.25 6.55 3.31
C LYS A 487 -34.49 5.47 4.37
N ASP A 488 -34.03 4.25 4.12
CA ASP A 488 -34.21 3.11 5.01
C ASP A 488 -33.15 3.09 6.11
N ASN A 489 -33.55 2.85 7.36
CA ASN A 489 -32.65 2.82 8.51
C ASN A 489 -31.77 1.56 8.59
N LYS A 490 -32.03 0.54 7.77
CA LYS A 490 -31.20 -0.67 7.64
C LYS A 490 -30.01 -0.47 6.73
N VAL A 491 -30.00 0.59 5.91
CA VAL A 491 -28.96 0.90 4.94
C VAL A 491 -28.25 2.19 5.33
N THR A 492 -26.94 2.11 5.56
CA THR A 492 -26.07 3.26 5.82
C THR A 492 -25.19 3.52 4.62
N PHE A 493 -25.01 4.79 4.24
CA PHE A 493 -24.06 5.18 3.20
C PHE A 493 -22.96 6.05 3.77
N ASN A 494 -21.72 5.60 3.59
CA ASN A 494 -20.50 6.31 3.95
C ASN A 494 -19.76 6.72 2.67
N TYR A 495 -18.97 7.79 2.73
CA TYR A 495 -18.15 8.22 1.60
C TYR A 495 -16.82 8.81 2.06
N HIS A 496 -15.82 8.77 1.19
CA HIS A 496 -14.54 9.46 1.39
C HIS A 496 -14.68 10.94 0.99
N ASP A 497 -14.01 11.82 1.71
CA ASP A 497 -14.03 13.25 1.41
C ASP A 497 -13.33 13.55 0.08
N PRO A 498 -14.02 14.14 -0.92
CA PRO A 498 -13.43 14.53 -2.20
C PRO A 498 -12.18 15.42 -2.07
N LYS A 499 -12.07 16.22 -0.99
CA LYS A 499 -10.91 17.07 -0.73
C LYS A 499 -9.61 16.29 -0.59
N LEU A 500 -9.65 15.17 0.15
CA LEU A 500 -8.49 14.30 0.34
C LEU A 500 -8.11 13.63 -0.98
N SER A 501 -9.10 13.12 -1.71
CA SER A 501 -8.88 12.45 -3.00
C SER A 501 -8.36 13.39 -4.08
N TYR A 502 -8.69 14.69 -4.05
CA TYR A 502 -8.11 15.69 -4.94
C TYR A 502 -6.61 15.87 -4.69
N LEU A 503 -6.20 16.03 -3.43
CA LEU A 503 -4.77 16.11 -3.08
C LEU A 503 -4.04 14.82 -3.42
N GLU A 504 -4.65 13.67 -3.14
CA GLU A 504 -4.11 12.36 -3.51
C GLU A 504 -3.86 12.25 -5.01
N ALA A 505 -4.78 12.74 -5.86
CA ALA A 505 -4.60 12.74 -7.30
C ALA A 505 -3.46 13.66 -7.75
N ILE A 506 -3.31 14.85 -7.15
CA ILE A 506 -2.19 15.76 -7.44
C ILE A 506 -0.85 15.06 -7.15
N ILE A 507 -0.71 14.44 -5.98
CA ILE A 507 0.55 13.83 -5.57
C ILE A 507 0.81 12.53 -6.33
N ALA A 508 -0.17 11.62 -6.39
CA ALA A 508 -0.01 10.32 -7.05
C ALA A 508 0.31 10.44 -8.55
N ARG A 509 -0.17 11.51 -9.20
CA ARG A 509 0.03 11.77 -10.62
C ARG A 509 1.10 12.85 -10.90
N GLY A 510 1.71 13.37 -9.84
CA GLY A 510 2.66 14.47 -9.87
C GLY A 510 3.99 14.15 -10.55
N ASP A 511 4.67 15.19 -11.00
CA ASP A 511 6.09 15.14 -11.39
C ASP A 511 6.97 15.82 -10.33
N ARG A 512 8.27 15.96 -10.63
CA ARG A 512 9.27 16.50 -9.70
C ARG A 512 8.90 17.84 -9.09
N ARG A 513 8.13 18.68 -9.79
CA ARG A 513 7.71 20.00 -9.30
C ARG A 513 6.82 19.92 -8.05
N ILE A 514 6.15 18.77 -7.81
CA ILE A 514 5.31 18.54 -6.63
C ILE A 514 6.13 18.44 -5.34
N SER A 515 7.44 18.15 -5.40
CA SER A 515 8.31 18.18 -4.21
C SER A 515 8.25 19.55 -3.51
N LYS A 516 8.27 20.65 -4.28
CA LYS A 516 8.19 22.03 -3.77
C LYS A 516 6.88 22.27 -3.04
N LEU A 517 5.77 21.73 -3.57
CA LEU A 517 4.45 21.81 -2.95
C LEU A 517 4.44 21.09 -1.60
N ILE A 518 4.94 19.86 -1.55
CA ILE A 518 5.00 19.05 -0.32
C ILE A 518 5.87 19.75 0.74
N LEU A 519 7.05 20.24 0.35
CA LEU A 519 7.95 20.97 1.24
C LEU A 519 7.26 22.20 1.83
N ARG A 520 6.67 23.03 0.97
CA ARG A 520 6.04 24.28 1.40
C ARG A 520 4.79 24.04 2.26
N ALA A 521 4.00 23.02 1.95
CA ALA A 521 2.86 22.63 2.78
C ALA A 521 3.32 22.16 4.17
N TRP A 522 4.38 21.35 4.24
CA TRP A 522 4.98 20.93 5.51
C TRP A 522 5.51 22.12 6.33
N GLU A 523 6.18 23.10 5.70
CA GLU A 523 6.63 24.34 6.36
C GLU A 523 5.45 25.13 6.96
N LYS A 524 4.27 25.10 6.32
CA LYS A 524 3.02 25.69 6.82
C LYS A 524 2.30 24.79 7.85
N GLY A 525 2.92 23.68 8.25
CA GLY A 525 2.47 22.79 9.31
C GLY A 525 1.50 21.69 8.87
N CYS A 526 1.45 21.33 7.57
CA CYS A 526 0.78 20.11 7.12
C CYS A 526 1.58 18.86 7.54
N LYS A 527 0.89 17.92 8.18
CA LYS A 527 1.41 16.62 8.63
C LYS A 527 0.22 15.74 8.98
N PHE A 528 0.40 14.42 8.93
CA PHE A 528 -0.67 13.45 9.15
C PHE A 528 -1.88 13.72 8.23
N ASP A 529 -1.64 14.05 6.95
CA ASP A 529 -2.70 14.43 6.00
C ASP A 529 -3.71 13.28 5.73
N GLY A 530 -3.34 12.02 6.03
CA GLY A 530 -4.26 10.88 6.01
C GLY A 530 -5.27 10.84 7.17
N TRP A 531 -5.06 11.65 8.21
CA TRP A 531 -5.93 11.73 9.39
C TRP A 531 -6.83 12.96 9.29
N SER A 532 -8.14 12.73 9.23
CA SER A 532 -9.14 13.77 8.92
C SER A 532 -9.08 15.00 9.81
N GLU A 533 -8.72 14.81 11.09
CA GLU A 533 -8.61 15.85 12.11
C GLU A 533 -7.35 16.72 11.95
N TYR A 534 -6.35 16.27 11.19
CA TYR A 534 -5.11 17.00 10.91
C TYR A 534 -5.00 17.45 9.45
N PHE A 535 -5.89 16.99 8.57
CA PHE A 535 -5.86 17.35 7.17
C PHE A 535 -6.19 18.83 6.94
N LYS A 536 -5.20 19.59 6.49
CA LYS A 536 -5.30 21.05 6.28
C LYS A 536 -5.49 21.40 4.80
N TYR A 537 -6.65 21.04 4.25
CA TYR A 537 -6.96 21.26 2.84
C TYR A 537 -6.70 22.72 2.36
N ASP A 538 -7.19 23.72 3.10
CA ASP A 538 -7.07 25.12 2.69
C ASP A 538 -5.60 25.56 2.60
N THR A 539 -4.74 25.07 3.50
CA THR A 539 -3.29 25.30 3.46
C THR A 539 -2.66 24.75 2.19
N TRP A 540 -3.06 23.57 1.73
CA TRP A 540 -2.57 22.98 0.47
C TRP A 540 -2.99 23.83 -0.74
N ILE A 541 -4.25 24.29 -0.79
CA ILE A 541 -4.75 25.13 -1.88
C ILE A 541 -4.09 26.50 -1.93
N GLU A 542 -3.86 27.13 -0.77
CA GLU A 542 -3.06 28.35 -0.68
C GLU A 542 -1.64 28.13 -1.19
N THR A 543 -1.03 26.99 -0.84
CA THR A 543 0.34 26.66 -1.24
C THR A 543 0.47 26.45 -2.75
N LEU A 544 -0.50 25.79 -3.38
CA LEU A 544 -0.59 25.68 -4.84
C LEU A 544 -0.56 27.07 -5.51
N LYS A 545 -1.38 28.01 -4.99
CA LYS A 545 -1.44 29.39 -5.48
C LYS A 545 -0.12 30.14 -5.26
N GLU A 546 0.47 30.03 -4.07
CA GLU A 546 1.76 30.67 -3.73
C GLU A 546 2.89 30.23 -4.68
N LEU A 547 2.92 28.93 -5.03
CA LEU A 547 3.94 28.35 -5.90
C LEU A 547 3.61 28.44 -7.39
N ASN A 548 2.44 28.99 -7.74
CA ASN A 548 1.90 28.99 -9.10
C ASN A 548 1.89 27.58 -9.74
N ILE A 549 1.51 26.57 -8.94
CA ILE A 549 1.32 25.20 -9.38
C ILE A 549 -0.18 24.99 -9.61
N ASP A 550 -0.55 24.63 -10.83
CA ASP A 550 -1.92 24.26 -11.16
C ASP A 550 -2.19 22.82 -10.71
N GLY A 551 -3.02 22.63 -9.68
CA GLY A 551 -3.43 21.30 -9.21
C GLY A 551 -4.28 20.55 -10.23
N ASP A 552 -5.08 21.26 -11.03
CA ASP A 552 -6.01 20.65 -11.99
C ASP A 552 -5.26 20.08 -13.19
N PHE A 553 -4.12 20.68 -13.55
CA PHE A 553 -3.18 20.13 -14.53
C PHE A 553 -2.76 18.70 -14.20
N TYR A 554 -2.59 18.38 -12.91
CA TYR A 554 -2.21 17.04 -12.44
C TYR A 554 -3.41 16.12 -12.20
N ALA A 555 -4.45 16.63 -11.53
CA ALA A 555 -5.57 15.83 -11.08
C ALA A 555 -6.65 15.62 -12.15
N LEU A 556 -7.16 16.69 -12.76
CA LEU A 556 -8.39 16.68 -13.58
C LEU A 556 -8.13 16.48 -15.07
N ARG A 557 -6.91 16.71 -15.52
CA ARG A 557 -6.55 16.63 -16.95
C ARG A 557 -6.55 15.19 -17.46
N ASN A 558 -7.28 14.96 -18.56
CA ASN A 558 -7.07 13.78 -19.40
C ASN A 558 -5.72 13.90 -20.11
N ARG A 559 -4.90 12.85 -20.08
CA ARG A 559 -3.57 12.81 -20.69
C ARG A 559 -3.64 12.14 -22.05
N SER A 560 -2.79 12.58 -22.98
CA SER A 560 -2.66 11.90 -24.27
C SER A 560 -2.04 10.51 -24.08
N LEU A 561 -2.42 9.54 -24.91
CA LEU A 561 -1.79 8.21 -24.89
C LEU A 561 -0.30 8.26 -25.26
N GLU A 562 0.07 9.27 -26.06
CA GLU A 562 1.44 9.54 -26.50
C GLU A 562 2.23 10.45 -25.53
N GLU A 563 1.60 10.94 -24.46
CA GLU A 563 2.28 11.77 -23.46
C GLU A 563 3.33 10.96 -22.70
N ASN A 564 4.48 11.57 -22.43
CA ASN A 564 5.47 11.04 -21.50
C ASN A 564 5.00 11.28 -20.07
N LEU A 565 4.68 10.20 -19.36
CA LEU A 565 4.19 10.25 -18.00
C LEU A 565 5.36 10.36 -17.01
N PRO A 566 5.17 10.96 -15.82
CA PRO A 566 6.23 11.10 -14.82
C PRO A 566 6.90 9.79 -14.41
N TRP A 567 6.18 8.67 -14.53
CA TRP A 567 6.63 7.32 -14.18
C TRP A 567 7.02 6.45 -15.38
N ASP A 568 6.96 6.94 -16.63
CA ASP A 568 7.19 6.09 -17.82
C ASP A 568 8.61 5.49 -17.92
N PHE A 569 9.57 6.05 -17.18
CA PHE A 569 10.93 5.53 -17.07
C PHE A 569 11.05 4.30 -16.16
N ILE A 570 9.98 3.89 -15.47
CA ILE A 570 9.93 2.66 -14.68
C ILE A 570 9.23 1.57 -15.52
N ASN A 571 9.86 0.39 -15.59
CA ASN A 571 9.25 -0.79 -16.19
C ASN A 571 8.67 -1.71 -15.10
N PRO A 572 7.33 -1.75 -14.93
CA PRO A 572 6.67 -2.65 -14.00
C PRO A 572 6.51 -4.08 -14.57
N GLY A 573 7.05 -4.37 -15.76
CA GLY A 573 6.88 -5.62 -16.49
C GLY A 573 5.60 -5.69 -17.34
N VAL A 574 4.52 -5.01 -16.92
CA VAL A 574 3.33 -4.84 -17.77
C VAL A 574 3.59 -3.74 -18.80
N SER A 575 3.34 -4.00 -20.09
CA SER A 575 3.64 -3.06 -21.16
C SER A 575 2.62 -1.90 -21.25
N LYS A 576 3.09 -0.72 -21.67
CA LYS A 576 2.23 0.45 -21.94
C LYS A 576 1.16 0.12 -22.99
N ASP A 577 1.51 -0.64 -24.03
CA ASP A 577 0.58 -1.12 -25.06
C ASP A 577 -0.57 -1.98 -24.51
N TYR A 578 -0.29 -2.84 -23.52
CA TYR A 578 -1.33 -3.63 -22.85
C TYR A 578 -2.30 -2.70 -22.11
N LEU A 579 -1.77 -1.73 -21.36
CA LEU A 579 -2.57 -0.75 -20.62
C LEU A 579 -3.44 0.08 -21.58
N MET A 580 -2.89 0.52 -22.71
CA MET A 580 -3.63 1.26 -23.76
C MET A 580 -4.74 0.41 -24.39
N ARG A 581 -4.49 -0.89 -24.61
CA ARG A 581 -5.51 -1.80 -25.13
C ARG A 581 -6.65 -2.01 -24.14
N GLU A 582 -6.34 -2.20 -22.86
CA GLU A 582 -7.36 -2.31 -21.81
C GLU A 582 -8.14 -1.00 -21.62
N TYR A 583 -7.48 0.15 -21.76
CA TYR A 583 -8.17 1.44 -21.77
C TYR A 583 -9.19 1.53 -22.90
N LYS A 584 -8.79 1.20 -24.14
CA LYS A 584 -9.71 1.21 -25.29
C LYS A 584 -10.89 0.26 -25.09
N ARG A 585 -10.64 -0.95 -24.60
CA ARG A 585 -11.70 -1.93 -24.26
C ARG A 585 -12.69 -1.40 -23.24
N SER A 586 -12.24 -0.60 -22.27
CA SER A 586 -13.13 0.01 -21.29
C SER A 586 -14.13 0.97 -21.93
N LEU A 587 -13.72 1.73 -22.95
CA LEU A 587 -14.58 2.66 -23.68
C LEU A 587 -15.60 1.93 -24.56
N GLU A 588 -15.27 0.70 -24.96
CA GLU A 588 -16.15 -0.20 -25.72
C GLU A 588 -16.98 -1.12 -24.82
N GLU A 589 -16.92 -0.95 -23.49
CA GLU A 589 -17.58 -1.79 -22.48
C GLU A 589 -17.22 -3.29 -22.58
N GLN A 590 -16.08 -3.60 -23.18
CA GLN A 590 -15.61 -4.98 -23.35
C GLN A 590 -14.86 -5.45 -22.12
N THR A 591 -15.20 -6.64 -21.64
CA THR A 591 -14.46 -7.31 -20.57
C THR A 591 -13.22 -8.03 -21.11
N THR A 592 -12.24 -8.19 -20.24
CA THR A 592 -11.06 -9.03 -20.46
C THR A 592 -11.10 -10.15 -19.43
N PRO A 593 -11.31 -11.41 -19.83
CA PRO A 593 -11.42 -12.51 -18.89
C PRO A 593 -10.05 -12.86 -18.27
N ASP A 594 -10.10 -13.62 -17.18
CA ASP A 594 -8.93 -14.01 -16.39
C ASP A 594 -7.84 -14.68 -17.25
N CYS A 595 -6.58 -14.30 -17.02
CA CYS A 595 -5.46 -14.82 -17.80
C CYS A 595 -5.11 -16.29 -17.53
N ARG A 596 -5.66 -16.91 -16.48
CA ARG A 596 -5.61 -18.36 -16.23
C ARG A 596 -6.35 -19.15 -17.31
N GLN A 597 -7.38 -18.56 -17.92
CA GLN A 597 -8.12 -19.18 -19.00
C GLN A 597 -7.37 -19.07 -20.33
N GLN A 598 -6.77 -17.91 -20.59
CA GLN A 598 -6.03 -17.63 -21.82
C GLN A 598 -5.07 -16.45 -21.61
N CYS A 599 -3.82 -16.59 -22.06
CA CYS A 599 -2.85 -15.49 -22.03
C CYS A 599 -3.36 -14.26 -22.81
N ARG A 600 -3.24 -13.07 -22.22
CA ARG A 600 -3.69 -11.79 -22.81
C ARG A 600 -2.55 -10.90 -23.30
N GLY A 601 -1.31 -11.40 -23.31
CA GLY A 601 -0.14 -10.68 -23.81
C GLY A 601 0.09 -9.35 -23.07
N CYS A 602 0.27 -9.42 -21.74
CA CYS A 602 0.51 -8.23 -20.91
C CYS A 602 1.96 -7.73 -20.88
N GLY A 603 2.91 -8.46 -21.50
CA GLY A 603 4.33 -8.10 -21.55
C GLY A 603 5.21 -8.79 -20.51
N ILE A 604 4.62 -9.44 -19.49
CA ILE A 604 5.38 -10.19 -18.49
C ILE A 604 6.07 -11.40 -19.14
N LYS A 605 7.40 -11.43 -19.08
CA LYS A 605 8.23 -12.52 -19.60
C LYS A 605 8.29 -13.68 -18.59
N GLY A 606 8.30 -14.92 -19.08
CA GLY A 606 8.47 -16.12 -18.25
C GLY A 606 7.31 -16.40 -17.29
N CYS A 607 6.10 -15.88 -17.59
CA CYS A 607 4.89 -16.21 -16.83
C CYS A 607 4.52 -17.67 -17.06
N THR A 608 4.48 -18.48 -15.99
CA THR A 608 4.14 -19.91 -16.04
C THR A 608 2.64 -20.18 -15.95
N MET A 609 1.83 -19.16 -15.73
CA MET A 609 0.36 -19.25 -15.60
C MET A 609 -0.37 -19.42 -16.95
N THR A 610 0.25 -20.08 -17.94
CA THR A 610 -0.32 -20.22 -19.29
C THR A 610 -1.44 -21.25 -19.31
N GLY A 611 -2.68 -20.77 -19.38
CA GLY A 611 -3.77 -21.54 -19.97
C GLY A 611 -3.50 -21.75 -21.46
N GLY A 612 -2.97 -22.93 -21.82
CA GLY A 612 -3.11 -23.58 -23.12
C GLY A 612 -2.87 -22.75 -24.39
N GLY A 613 -1.80 -21.97 -24.48
CA GLY A 613 -1.39 -21.34 -25.74
C GLY A 613 0.11 -21.11 -25.76
N ASP A 614 0.81 -21.82 -26.65
CA ASP A 614 2.23 -21.68 -26.90
C ASP A 614 2.57 -20.22 -27.26
N ASN A 615 3.68 -19.72 -26.70
CA ASN A 615 4.25 -18.39 -26.98
C ASN A 615 4.66 -18.23 -28.45
#